data_AF-A0A017RWL1-F1
#
_entry.id   AF-A0A017RWL1-F1
#
_cell.length_a   1.000
_cell.length_b   1.000
_cell.length_c   1.000
_cell.angle_alpha   90.00
_cell.angle_beta   90.00
_cell.angle_gamma   90.00
#
_symmetry.space_group_name_H-M   'P 1'
#
loop_
_entity.id
_entity.type
_entity.pdbx_description
1 polymer ?
#
loop_
_entity_poly.entity_id
_entity_poly.type
_entity_poly.pdbx_seq_one_letter_code
_entity_poly.pdbx_strand_id
1 'polypeptide(L)'
;MLEKKEIIERLKKEGFSEIDEIKYKKDMLVLNFFYEFDDTELDGAKEYANENYDESKGESDWYDVYFLPYLTDIASDNVREIVEEICEDMDIQGEFVAYEMDKNSYEQCEFTIVFADEDKDFDIDEILEELEI
;
A
#
# COMPACT_ATOMS: atom_id res chain seq x y z
N MET A 1 13.12 -10.06 17.31
CA MET A 1 11.74 -10.15 17.85
C MET A 1 11.08 -8.86 17.44
N LEU A 2 10.15 -8.94 16.50
CA LEU A 2 9.44 -7.78 15.99
C LEU A 2 8.79 -6.97 17.12
N GLU A 3 9.19 -5.71 17.25
CA GLU A 3 8.58 -4.74 18.17
C GLU A 3 7.27 -4.22 17.54
N LYS A 4 6.27 -5.11 17.44
CA LYS A 4 5.00 -4.87 16.71
C LYS A 4 4.33 -3.54 17.03
N LYS A 5 4.36 -3.13 18.30
CA LYS A 5 3.76 -1.87 18.75
C LYS A 5 4.47 -0.66 18.16
N GLU A 6 5.79 -0.72 18.07
CA GLU A 6 6.58 0.37 17.51
C GLU A 6 6.33 0.53 16.01
N ILE A 7 6.28 -0.59 15.27
CA ILE A 7 5.93 -0.61 13.84
C ILE A 7 4.56 0.03 13.60
N ILE A 8 3.53 -0.42 14.34
CA ILE A 8 2.16 0.10 14.19
C ILE A 8 2.10 1.60 14.53
N GLU A 9 2.81 2.06 15.57
CA GLU A 9 2.82 3.48 15.92
C GLU A 9 3.59 4.34 14.90
N ARG A 10 4.65 3.81 14.26
CA ARG A 10 5.32 4.48 13.13
C ARG A 10 4.36 4.63 11.96
N LEU A 11 3.70 3.54 11.55
CA LEU A 11 2.74 3.59 10.44
C LEU A 11 1.62 4.62 10.68
N LYS A 12 1.04 4.68 11.89
CA LYS A 12 0.05 5.72 12.23
C LYS A 12 0.61 7.14 12.14
N LYS A 13 1.87 7.33 12.51
CA LYS A 13 2.52 8.65 12.48
C LYS A 13 2.74 9.14 11.05
N GLU A 14 2.99 8.21 10.12
CA GLU A 14 3.18 8.51 8.70
C GLU A 14 1.87 8.56 7.89
N GLY A 15 0.71 8.50 8.56
CA GLY A 15 -0.57 8.82 7.94
C GLY A 15 -1.44 7.61 7.55
N PHE A 16 -1.01 6.38 7.83
CA PHE A 16 -1.84 5.20 7.55
C PHE A 16 -3.05 5.11 8.48
N SER A 17 -4.20 4.80 7.89
CA SER A 17 -5.47 4.63 8.59
C SER A 17 -5.90 3.15 8.63
N GLU A 18 -6.85 2.85 9.53
CA GLU A 18 -7.48 1.52 9.68
C GLU A 18 -6.50 0.34 9.73
N ILE A 19 -5.39 0.49 10.45
CA ILE A 19 -4.36 -0.55 10.58
C ILE A 19 -4.90 -1.75 11.37
N ASP A 20 -5.10 -2.87 10.68
CA ASP A 20 -5.58 -4.14 11.22
C ASP A 20 -4.48 -5.22 11.21
N GLU A 21 -4.22 -5.84 12.37
CA GLU A 21 -3.28 -6.97 12.48
C GLU A 21 -3.96 -8.29 12.10
N ILE A 22 -3.44 -8.96 11.07
CA ILE A 22 -3.87 -10.30 10.66
C ILE A 22 -3.02 -11.34 11.40
N LYS A 23 -3.69 -12.22 12.15
CA LYS A 23 -3.01 -13.28 12.92
C LYS A 23 -2.46 -14.35 12.00
N TYR A 24 -1.14 -14.48 11.96
CA TYR A 24 -0.45 -15.47 11.15
C TYR A 24 0.57 -16.30 11.96
N LYS A 25 1.87 -16.19 11.69
CA LYS A 25 2.96 -16.85 12.41
C LYS A 25 3.53 -15.91 13.49
N LYS A 26 4.13 -16.46 14.55
CA LYS A 26 4.56 -15.67 15.74
C LYS A 26 5.69 -14.69 15.46
N ASP A 27 6.44 -14.97 14.42
CA ASP A 27 7.63 -14.27 13.99
C ASP A 27 7.43 -13.38 12.79
N MET A 28 6.19 -13.22 12.37
CA MET A 28 5.78 -12.32 11.31
C MET A 28 4.73 -11.35 11.87
N LEU A 29 4.69 -10.18 11.27
CA LEU A 29 3.64 -9.21 11.49
C LEU A 29 2.98 -8.93 10.14
N VAL A 30 1.72 -9.36 10.01
CA VAL A 30 0.91 -9.08 8.83
C VAL A 30 -0.06 -7.98 9.20
N LEU A 31 -0.05 -6.88 8.46
CA LEU A 31 -0.96 -5.75 8.66
C LEU A 31 -1.70 -5.46 7.37
N ASN A 32 -2.99 -5.18 7.48
CA ASN A 32 -3.78 -4.55 6.44
C ASN A 32 -4.04 -3.09 6.84
N PHE A 33 -3.99 -2.16 5.90
CA PHE A 33 -4.21 -0.75 6.17
C PHE A 33 -4.59 0.01 4.90
N PHE A 34 -5.06 1.25 5.06
CA PHE A 34 -5.37 2.15 3.97
C PHE A 34 -4.39 3.33 3.93
N TYR A 35 -3.94 3.63 2.71
CA TYR A 35 -3.30 4.90 2.37
C TYR A 35 -4.38 5.86 1.86
N GLU A 36 -4.56 6.99 2.53
CA GLU A 36 -5.51 8.04 2.12
C GLU A 36 -4.79 9.10 1.29
N PHE A 37 -5.26 9.35 0.08
CA PHE A 37 -4.68 10.38 -0.78
C PHE A 37 -5.08 11.77 -0.31
N ASP A 38 -4.15 12.71 -0.35
CA ASP A 38 -4.46 14.12 -0.15
C ASP A 38 -5.03 14.77 -1.43
N ASP A 39 -5.65 15.96 -1.28
CA ASP A 39 -6.24 16.69 -2.41
C ASP A 39 -5.21 16.99 -3.52
N THR A 40 -3.93 17.19 -3.16
CA THR A 40 -2.86 17.49 -4.12
C THR A 40 -2.51 16.27 -4.94
N GLU A 41 -2.44 15.10 -4.32
CA GLU A 41 -2.20 13.81 -4.99
C GLU A 41 -3.35 13.48 -5.95
N LEU A 42 -4.60 13.61 -5.47
CA LEU A 42 -5.79 13.38 -6.28
C LEU A 42 -5.85 14.32 -7.49
N ASP A 43 -5.55 15.61 -7.29
CA ASP A 43 -5.57 16.59 -8.37
C ASP A 43 -4.42 16.37 -9.35
N GLY A 44 -3.22 16.04 -8.87
CA GLY A 44 -2.09 15.67 -9.73
C GLY A 44 -2.39 14.44 -10.60
N ALA A 45 -3.04 13.42 -10.04
CA ALA A 45 -3.45 12.24 -10.78
C ALA A 45 -4.53 12.57 -11.83
N LYS A 46 -5.50 13.44 -11.51
CA LYS A 46 -6.51 13.90 -12.47
C LYS A 46 -5.86 14.67 -13.61
N GLU A 47 -4.91 15.57 -13.31
CA GLU A 47 -4.18 16.33 -14.32
C GLU A 47 -3.41 15.41 -15.26
N TYR A 48 -2.66 14.45 -14.71
CA TYR A 48 -1.95 13.44 -15.49
C TYR A 48 -2.90 12.66 -16.42
N ALA A 49 -4.02 12.18 -15.88
CA ALA A 49 -4.99 11.42 -16.67
C ALA A 49 -5.61 12.29 -17.77
N ASN A 50 -6.00 13.54 -17.47
CA ASN A 50 -6.56 14.47 -18.45
C ASN A 50 -5.59 14.82 -19.59
N GLU A 51 -4.30 14.92 -19.31
CA GLU A 51 -3.28 15.22 -20.34
C GLU A 51 -2.98 14.04 -21.27
N ASN A 52 -3.14 12.80 -20.78
CA ASN A 52 -2.75 11.59 -21.50
C ASN A 52 -3.95 10.82 -22.10
N TYR A 53 -5.16 11.10 -21.62
CA TYR A 53 -6.38 10.44 -22.07
C TYR A 53 -6.86 10.94 -23.44
N ASP A 54 -7.37 10.01 -24.25
CA ASP A 54 -8.07 10.29 -25.50
C ASP A 54 -9.58 10.21 -25.27
N GLU A 55 -10.27 11.35 -25.34
CA GLU A 55 -11.73 11.47 -25.17
C GLU A 55 -12.55 10.46 -26.00
N SER A 56 -12.02 9.99 -27.14
CA SER A 56 -12.70 9.03 -27.99
C SER A 56 -12.76 7.61 -27.43
N LYS A 57 -11.94 7.29 -26.42
CA LYS A 57 -11.88 5.96 -25.78
C LYS A 57 -12.89 5.77 -24.65
N GLY A 58 -13.48 6.87 -24.18
CA GLY A 58 -14.53 6.85 -23.16
C GLY A 58 -13.99 6.84 -21.73
N GLU A 59 -14.86 7.24 -20.80
CA GLU A 59 -14.50 7.51 -19.40
C GLU A 59 -13.87 6.32 -18.67
N SER A 60 -14.23 5.07 -19.02
CA SER A 60 -13.58 3.89 -18.40
C SER A 60 -12.08 3.87 -18.67
N ASP A 61 -11.64 4.23 -19.88
CA ASP A 61 -10.21 4.26 -20.22
C ASP A 61 -9.47 5.33 -19.41
N TRP A 62 -10.13 6.46 -19.11
CA TRP A 62 -9.58 7.50 -18.23
C TRP A 62 -9.27 6.95 -16.83
N TYR A 63 -10.21 6.20 -16.24
CA TYR A 63 -10.03 5.57 -14.92
C TYR A 63 -9.03 4.42 -14.97
N ASP A 64 -9.28 3.42 -15.82
CA ASP A 64 -8.64 2.12 -15.77
C ASP A 64 -7.20 2.13 -16.32
N VAL A 65 -6.88 3.07 -17.23
CA VAL A 65 -5.57 3.11 -17.91
C VAL A 65 -4.68 4.24 -17.41
N TYR A 66 -5.24 5.35 -16.94
CA TYR A 66 -4.46 6.52 -16.55
C TYR A 66 -4.61 6.88 -15.09
N PHE A 67 -5.84 7.13 -14.61
CA PHE A 67 -6.04 7.72 -13.29
C PHE A 67 -5.77 6.74 -12.15
N LEU A 68 -6.42 5.58 -12.12
CA LEU A 68 -6.26 4.59 -11.05
C LEU A 68 -4.85 4.01 -11.01
N PRO A 69 -4.23 3.60 -12.15
CA PRO A 69 -2.84 3.13 -12.13
C PRO A 69 -1.86 4.18 -11.59
N TYR A 70 -2.04 5.45 -11.96
CA TYR A 70 -1.17 6.52 -11.49
C TYR A 70 -1.34 6.79 -9.99
N LEU A 71 -2.57 6.69 -9.46
CA LEU A 71 -2.79 6.73 -8.01
C LEU A 71 -2.14 5.55 -7.30
N THR A 72 -2.24 4.34 -7.87
CA THR A 72 -1.58 3.15 -7.31
C THR A 72 -0.07 3.34 -7.26
N ASP A 73 0.53 3.93 -8.31
CA ASP A 73 1.96 4.25 -8.34
C ASP A 73 2.33 5.23 -7.23
N ILE A 74 1.59 6.34 -7.08
CA ILE A 74 1.82 7.32 -6.00
C ILE A 74 1.77 6.65 -4.61
N ALA A 75 0.70 5.90 -4.34
CA ALA A 75 0.55 5.24 -3.05
C ALA A 75 1.66 4.21 -2.81
N SER A 76 2.03 3.43 -3.83
CA SER A 76 3.08 2.41 -3.73
C SER A 76 4.44 3.02 -3.48
N ASP A 77 4.76 4.17 -4.11
CA ASP A 77 6.01 4.88 -3.90
C ASP A 77 6.10 5.43 -2.47
N ASN A 78 5.03 6.07 -1.98
CA ASN A 78 4.98 6.62 -0.62
C ASN A 78 5.03 5.50 0.44
N VAL A 79 4.27 4.42 0.25
CA VAL A 79 4.31 3.25 1.14
C VAL A 79 5.71 2.64 1.15
N ARG A 80 6.33 2.47 -0.02
CA ARG A 80 7.68 1.93 -0.12
C ARG A 80 8.69 2.75 0.68
N GLU A 81 8.68 4.08 0.54
CA GLU A 81 9.59 4.95 1.29
C GLU A 81 9.44 4.76 2.80
N ILE A 82 8.19 4.75 3.30
CA ILE A 82 7.92 4.57 4.74
C ILE A 82 8.34 3.18 5.23
N VAL A 83 8.08 2.15 4.43
CA VAL A 83 8.42 0.77 4.77
C VAL A 83 9.92 0.57 4.79
N GLU A 84 10.64 1.12 3.80
CA GLU A 84 12.11 1.09 3.75
C GLU A 84 12.70 1.80 4.99
N GLU A 85 12.18 2.97 5.37
CA GLU A 85 12.61 3.68 6.59
C GLU A 85 12.40 2.84 7.86
N ILE A 86 11.23 2.21 8.01
CA ILE A 86 10.93 1.33 9.16
C ILE A 86 11.87 0.12 9.18
N CYS A 87 12.13 -0.48 8.02
CA CYS A 87 13.00 -1.63 7.88
C CYS A 87 14.44 -1.30 8.28
N GLU A 88 14.98 -0.20 7.75
CA GLU A 88 16.33 0.29 8.07
C GLU A 88 16.47 0.65 9.55
N ASP A 89 15.49 1.33 10.15
CA ASP A 89 15.55 1.76 11.55
C ASP A 89 15.52 0.60 12.56
N MET A 90 14.89 -0.51 12.17
CA MET A 90 14.59 -1.62 13.08
C MET A 90 15.38 -2.90 12.77
N ASP A 91 16.26 -2.89 11.77
CA ASP A 91 16.99 -4.05 11.25
C ASP A 91 16.03 -5.23 10.94
N ILE A 92 14.95 -4.94 10.19
CA ILE A 92 13.94 -5.91 9.75
C ILE A 92 13.76 -5.83 8.22
N GLN A 93 13.04 -6.78 7.65
CA GLN A 93 12.61 -6.72 6.26
C GLN A 93 11.09 -6.66 6.15
N GLY A 94 10.60 -6.06 5.07
CA GLY A 94 9.18 -5.93 4.81
C GLY A 94 8.85 -5.95 3.33
N GLU A 95 7.75 -6.63 2.99
CA GLU A 95 7.19 -6.64 1.64
C GLU A 95 5.70 -6.33 1.72
N PHE A 96 5.16 -5.66 0.70
CA PHE A 96 3.75 -5.29 0.65
C PHE A 96 3.15 -5.54 -0.72
N VAL A 97 1.82 -5.67 -0.74
CA VAL A 97 1.00 -5.67 -1.94
C VAL A 97 -0.01 -4.52 -1.87
N ALA A 98 -0.28 -3.90 -3.02
CA ALA A 98 -1.37 -2.94 -3.19
C ALA A 98 -2.58 -3.67 -3.80
N TYR A 99 -3.78 -3.38 -3.30
CA TYR A 99 -5.01 -3.89 -3.91
C TYR A 99 -5.57 -2.93 -4.95
N GLU A 100 -6.28 -3.49 -5.93
CA GLU A 100 -6.90 -2.72 -7.01
C GLU A 100 -7.98 -1.77 -6.46
N MET A 101 -7.86 -0.49 -6.81
CA MET A 101 -8.85 0.53 -6.45
C MET A 101 -10.03 0.52 -7.41
N ASP A 102 -11.22 0.84 -6.88
CA ASP A 102 -12.42 1.06 -7.69
C ASP A 102 -12.71 2.55 -7.85
N LYS A 103 -13.32 2.93 -8.98
CA LYS A 103 -13.73 4.31 -9.27
C LYS A 103 -14.69 4.94 -8.25
N ASN A 104 -15.36 4.14 -7.42
CA ASN A 104 -16.23 4.62 -6.34
C ASN A 104 -15.49 4.79 -5.01
N SER A 105 -14.23 4.35 -4.90
CA SER A 105 -13.45 4.36 -3.66
C SER A 105 -11.96 4.66 -3.88
N TYR A 106 -11.61 5.43 -4.92
CA TYR A 106 -10.21 5.76 -5.28
C TYR A 106 -9.53 6.73 -4.31
N GLU A 107 -10.27 7.29 -3.34
CA GLU A 107 -9.74 8.22 -2.33
C GLU A 107 -8.78 7.53 -1.35
N GLN A 108 -8.74 6.19 -1.36
CA GLN A 108 -7.83 5.40 -0.56
C GLN A 108 -7.36 4.15 -1.33
N CYS A 109 -6.13 3.73 -1.07
CA CYS A 109 -5.54 2.50 -1.59
C CYS A 109 -5.31 1.53 -0.43
N GLU A 110 -5.80 0.30 -0.57
CA GLU A 110 -5.61 -0.75 0.44
C GLU A 110 -4.27 -1.46 0.21
N PHE A 111 -3.59 -1.78 1.30
CA PHE A 111 -2.34 -2.52 1.31
C PHE A 111 -2.35 -3.64 2.34
N THR A 112 -1.68 -4.74 1.99
CA THR A 112 -1.24 -5.73 2.99
C THR A 112 0.28 -5.72 3.02
N ILE A 113 0.85 -5.61 4.22
CA ILE A 113 2.29 -5.68 4.46
C ILE A 113 2.64 -6.83 5.39
N VAL A 114 3.79 -7.45 5.13
CA VAL A 114 4.41 -8.45 5.99
C VAL A 114 5.76 -7.92 6.45
N PHE A 115 5.98 -7.88 7.76
CA PHE A 115 7.30 -7.65 8.36
C PHE A 115 7.84 -8.94 9.00
N ALA A 116 9.14 -9.17 8.85
CA ALA A 116 9.88 -10.26 9.48
C ALA A 116 11.30 -9.81 9.87
N ASP A 117 11.96 -10.55 10.78
CA ASP A 117 13.40 -10.33 11.05
C ASP A 117 14.20 -10.53 9.73
N GLU A 118 15.30 -9.80 9.49
CA GLU A 118 16.09 -9.86 8.23
C GLU A 118 16.61 -11.25 7.86
N ASP A 119 16.77 -12.15 8.82
CA ASP A 119 17.26 -13.52 8.59
C ASP A 119 16.17 -14.48 8.11
N LYS A 120 14.93 -14.00 7.91
CA LYS A 120 13.77 -14.81 7.54
C LYS A 120 13.29 -14.54 6.14
N ASP A 121 13.62 -15.45 5.24
CA ASP A 121 13.04 -15.48 3.90
C ASP A 121 11.53 -15.79 3.98
N PHE A 122 10.74 -15.02 3.25
CA PHE A 122 9.31 -15.25 3.08
C PHE A 122 8.86 -14.78 1.69
N ASP A 123 7.72 -15.30 1.25
CA ASP A 123 7.05 -14.88 0.02
C ASP A 123 5.68 -14.34 0.42
N ILE A 124 5.43 -13.06 0.13
CA ILE A 124 4.15 -12.44 0.46
C ILE A 124 2.99 -13.11 -0.28
N ASP A 125 3.18 -13.56 -1.52
CA ASP A 125 2.12 -14.21 -2.30
C ASP A 125 1.69 -15.54 -1.62
N GLU A 126 2.66 -16.34 -1.15
CA GLU A 126 2.36 -17.57 -0.40
C GLU A 126 1.62 -17.28 0.92
N ILE A 127 1.97 -16.19 1.61
CA ILE A 127 1.32 -15.80 2.87
C ILE A 127 -0.13 -15.38 2.62
N LEU A 128 -0.38 -14.58 1.58
CA LEU A 128 -1.73 -14.14 1.22
C LEU A 128 -2.60 -15.34 0.81
N GLU A 129 -2.05 -16.27 0.02
CA GLU A 129 -2.73 -17.52 -0.33
C GLU A 129 -3.10 -18.36 0.92
N GLU A 130 -2.18 -18.50 1.89
CA GLU A 130 -2.45 -19.21 3.15
C GLU A 130 -3.51 -18.53 4.02
N LEU A 131 -3.61 -17.20 3.93
CA LEU A 131 -4.59 -16.38 4.64
C LEU A 131 -5.95 -16.30 3.93
N GLU A 132 -6.05 -16.82 2.70
CA GLU A 132 -7.23 -16.74 1.84
C GLU A 132 -7.66 -15.28 1.55
N ILE A 133 -6.68 -14.38 1.35
CA ILE A 133 -6.86 -12.94 1.06
C ILE A 133 -6.11 -12.48 -0.18
#